data_AF-A0A961JQV0-F1
#
_entry.id   AF-A0A961JQV0-F1
#
_cell.length_a   1.000
_cell.length_b   1.000
_cell.length_c   1.000
_cell.angle_alpha   90.00
_cell.angle_beta   90.00
_cell.angle_gamma   90.00
#
_symmetry.space_group_name_H-M   'P 1'
#
loop_
_entity.id
_entity.type
_entity.pdbx_description
1 polymer ?
#
loop_
_entity_poly.entity_id
_entity_poly.type
_entity_poly.pdbx_seq_one_letter_code
_entity_poly.pdbx_strand_id
1 'polypeptide(L)' 'MDINFTQLAERRLLAAVAEGKLSHLAGEGEPLPLHPEEAYINPLEAIGFRIMHEAGFMPEELELGRQLDEAKSAWVAA' A
#
# COMPACT_ATOMS: atom_id res chain seq x y z
N MET A 1 7.20 -12.43 -31.10
CA MET A 1 7.53 -13.38 -30.02
C MET A 1 6.73 -12.92 -28.83
N ASP A 2 5.61 -13.57 -28.57
CA ASP A 2 4.70 -13.13 -27.52
C ASP A 2 5.29 -13.50 -26.16
N ILE A 3 5.57 -12.49 -25.34
CA ILE A 3 6.12 -12.69 -24.01
C ILE A 3 5.01 -13.27 -23.14
N ASN A 4 5.19 -14.52 -22.69
CA ASN A 4 4.31 -15.11 -21.69
C ASN A 4 4.67 -14.55 -20.31
N PHE A 5 3.91 -13.56 -19.85
CA PHE A 5 4.14 -12.89 -18.57
C PHE A 5 4.07 -13.85 -17.38
N THR A 6 3.22 -14.87 -17.42
CA THR A 6 3.12 -15.89 -16.36
C THR A 6 4.42 -16.67 -16.22
N GLN A 7 4.99 -17.13 -17.34
CA GLN A 7 6.27 -17.86 -17.33
C GLN A 7 7.44 -16.96 -16.91
N LEU A 8 7.43 -15.69 -17.32
CA LEU A 8 8.44 -14.72 -16.90
C LEU A 8 8.37 -14.47 -15.39
N ALA A 9 7.16 -14.24 -14.85
CA ALA A 9 6.94 -14.03 -13.44
C ALA A 9 7.40 -15.24 -12.61
N GLU A 10 7.02 -16.45 -13.01
CA GLU A 10 7.42 -17.70 -12.34
C GLU A 10 8.95 -17.83 -12.25
N ARG A 11 9.66 -17.59 -13.37
CA ARG A 11 11.13 -17.65 -13.37
C ARG A 11 11.77 -16.62 -12.44
N ARG A 12 11.21 -15.40 -12.37
CA ARG A 12 11.70 -14.34 -11.48
C ARG A 12 11.46 -14.69 -10.01
N LEU A 13 10.31 -15.27 -9.71
CA LEU A 13 9.97 -15.74 -8.37
C LEU A 13 10.95 -16.83 -7.91
N LEU A 14 11.17 -17.86 -8.73
CA LEU A 14 12.09 -18.96 -8.42
C LEU A 14 13.53 -18.47 -8.19
N ALA A 15 14.00 -17.51 -9.01
CA ALA A 15 15.30 -16.90 -8.82
C ALA A 15 15.39 -16.15 -7.47
N ALA A 16 14.38 -15.35 -7.11
CA ALA A 16 14.34 -14.64 -5.85
C ALA A 16 14.32 -15.57 -4.63
N VAL A 17 13.61 -16.71 -4.71
CA VAL A 17 13.63 -17.77 -3.69
C VAL A 17 15.04 -18.35 -3.55
N ALA A 18 15.69 -18.74 -4.65
CA ALA A 18 17.03 -19.32 -4.62
C ALA A 18 18.09 -18.35 -4.07
N GLU A 19 17.91 -17.05 -4.31
CA GLU A 19 18.77 -15.99 -3.78
C GLU A 19 18.46 -15.62 -2.32
N GLY A 20 17.45 -16.23 -1.68
CA GLY A 20 17.04 -15.94 -0.31
C GLY A 20 16.38 -14.56 -0.12
N LYS A 21 15.99 -13.89 -1.22
CA LYS A 21 15.40 -12.54 -1.19
C LYS A 21 14.00 -12.49 -0.59
N LEU A 22 13.36 -13.64 -0.46
CA LEU A 22 12.00 -13.78 0.09
C LEU A 22 11.99 -14.32 1.52
N SER A 23 13.14 -14.35 2.20
CA SER A 23 13.29 -14.77 3.59
C SER A 23 13.70 -13.58 4.47
N HIS A 24 13.37 -13.65 5.76
CA HIS A 24 13.58 -12.61 6.76
C HIS A 24 12.94 -11.26 6.41
N LEU A 25 11.79 -11.30 5.75
CA LEU A 25 11.01 -10.11 5.44
C LEU A 25 10.31 -9.58 6.70
N ALA A 26 10.07 -8.27 6.74
CA ALA A 26 9.29 -7.66 7.81
C ALA A 26 7.88 -8.28 7.85
N GLY A 27 7.49 -8.84 9.00
CA GLY A 27 6.21 -9.53 9.17
C GLY A 27 6.17 -10.96 8.61
N GLU A 28 7.31 -11.58 8.29
CA GLU A 28 7.34 -12.99 7.88
C GLU A 28 6.77 -13.90 8.98
N GLY A 29 5.80 -14.74 8.61
CA GLY A 29 5.11 -15.66 9.51
C GLY A 29 3.97 -15.04 10.32
N GLU A 30 3.84 -13.72 10.31
CA GLU A 30 2.73 -13.00 10.95
C GLU A 30 1.49 -12.99 10.05
N PRO A 31 0.27 -12.95 10.61
CA PRO A 31 -0.94 -12.76 9.84
C PRO A 31 -0.88 -11.42 9.09
N LEU A 32 -1.41 -11.40 7.86
CA LEU A 32 -1.55 -10.16 7.11
C LEU A 32 -2.39 -9.16 7.90
N PRO A 33 -1.99 -7.87 7.95
CA PRO A 33 -2.81 -6.84 8.54
C PRO A 33 -4.18 -6.81 7.85
N LEU A 34 -5.23 -6.80 8.66
CA LEU A 34 -6.58 -6.67 8.15
C LEU A 34 -6.77 -5.24 7.66
N HIS A 35 -7.13 -5.11 6.38
CA HIS A 35 -7.56 -3.87 5.77
C HIS A 35 -9.02 -3.99 5.33
N PRO A 36 -9.99 -3.89 6.27
CA PRO A 36 -11.41 -3.97 5.94
C PRO A 36 -11.84 -2.97 4.86
N GLU A 37 -11.19 -1.81 4.81
CA GLU A 37 -11.38 -0.75 3.82
C GLU A 37 -11.00 -1.18 2.40
N GLU A 38 -9.97 -2.02 2.22
CA GLU A 38 -9.50 -2.50 0.92
C GLU A 38 -10.46 -3.57 0.33
N ALA A 39 -11.30 -4.20 1.15
CA ALA A 39 -12.21 -5.27 0.72
C ALA A 39 -13.27 -4.82 -0.31
N TYR A 40 -13.52 -3.51 -0.40
CA TYR A 40 -14.53 -2.92 -1.29
C TYR A 40 -13.94 -2.22 -2.51
N ILE A 41 -12.61 -2.23 -2.68
CA ILE A 41 -11.88 -1.51 -3.72
C ILE A 41 -11.25 -2.51 -4.69
N ASN A 42 -11.02 -2.10 -5.94
CA ASN A 42 -10.28 -2.93 -6.88
C ASN A 42 -8.86 -3.22 -6.32
N PRO A 43 -8.36 -4.47 -6.34
CA PRO A 43 -7.04 -4.79 -5.79
C PRO A 43 -5.89 -3.99 -6.40
N LEU A 44 -5.97 -3.68 -7.70
CA LEU A 44 -4.94 -2.88 -8.38
C LEU A 44 -4.95 -1.43 -7.88
N GLU A 45 -6.12 -0.90 -7.59
CA GLU A 45 -6.32 0.45 -7.06
C GLU A 45 -5.82 0.54 -5.60
N ALA A 46 -6.14 -0.46 -4.77
CA ALA A 46 -5.62 -0.56 -3.40
C ALA A 46 -4.08 -0.59 -3.37
N ILE A 47 -3.45 -1.38 -4.24
CA ILE A 47 -1.99 -1.41 -4.39
C ILE A 47 -1.45 -0.04 -4.81
N GLY A 48 -2.11 0.62 -5.77
CA GLY A 48 -1.73 1.96 -6.23
C GLY A 48 -1.73 2.98 -5.08
N PHE A 49 -2.79 3.00 -4.28
CA PHE A 49 -2.88 3.85 -3.10
C PHE A 49 -1.81 3.54 -2.06
N ARG A 50 -1.50 2.26 -1.80
CA ARG A 50 -0.42 1.88 -0.88
C ARG A 50 0.94 2.37 -1.36
N ILE A 51 1.28 2.18 -2.64
CA ILE A 51 2.54 2.68 -3.20
C ILE A 51 2.66 4.20 -3.03
N MET A 52 1.58 4.93 -3.29
CA MET A 52 1.54 6.39 -3.12
C MET A 52 1.76 6.78 -1.65
N HIS A 53 1.04 6.14 -0.72
CA HIS A 53 1.17 6.39 0.72
C HIS A 53 2.59 6.07 1.24
N GLU A 54 3.16 4.93 0.86
CA GLU A 54 4.54 4.54 1.22
C GLU A 54 5.59 5.50 0.64
N ALA A 55 5.31 6.12 -0.52
CA ALA A 55 6.12 7.17 -1.10
C ALA A 55 5.92 8.56 -0.45
N GLY A 56 5.03 8.68 0.54
CA GLY A 56 4.73 9.93 1.25
C GLY A 56 3.77 10.87 0.52
N PHE A 57 3.03 10.37 -0.48
CA PHE A 57 2.01 11.16 -1.16
C PHE A 57 0.76 11.34 -0.28
N MET A 58 0.27 12.57 -0.21
CA MET A 58 -0.96 12.95 0.50
C MET A 58 -1.87 13.76 -0.45
N PRO A 59 -3.14 13.36 -0.67
CA PRO A 59 -4.13 14.15 -1.40
C PRO A 59 -4.45 15.49 -0.73
N GLU A 60 -4.82 16.50 -1.54
CA GLU A 60 -5.13 17.86 -1.07
C GLU A 60 -6.36 17.89 -0.14
N GLU A 61 -7.33 17.02 -0.38
CA GLU A 61 -8.56 16.92 0.40
C GLU A 61 -8.28 16.55 1.87
N LEU A 62 -7.27 15.71 2.12
CA LEU A 62 -6.88 15.32 3.47
C LEU A 62 -6.18 16.46 4.20
N GLU A 63 -5.34 17.22 3.51
CA GLU A 63 -4.72 18.43 4.08
C GLU A 63 -5.77 19.49 4.44
N LEU A 64 -6.72 19.75 3.54
CA LEU A 64 -7.84 20.65 3.79
C LEU A 64 -8.71 20.17 4.96
N GLY A 65 -8.97 18.87 5.05
CA GLY A 65 -9.69 18.25 6.17
C GLY A 65 -8.99 18.50 7.50
N ARG A 66 -7.66 18.30 7.55
CA ARG A 66 -6.85 18.55 8.75
C ARG A 66 -6.92 20.01 9.19
N GLN A 67 -6.77 20.95 8.25
CA GLN A 67 -6.86 22.39 8.52
C GLN A 67 -8.26 22.78 9.05
N LEU A 68 -9.31 22.18 8.48
CA LEU A 68 -10.68 22.42 8.92
C LEU A 68 -10.90 21.94 10.36
N ASP A 69 -10.39 20.76 10.71
CA ASP A 69 -10.54 20.22 12.06
C ASP A 69 -9.73 21.01 13.10
N GLU A 70 -8.53 21.47 12.74
CA GLU A 70 -7.77 22.44 13.55
C GLU A 70 -8.57 23.73 13.77
N ALA A 71 -9.15 24.32 12.72
CA ALA A 71 -9.95 25.54 12.82
C ALA A 71 -11.21 25.37 13.69
N LYS A 72 -11.91 24.24 13.56
CA LYS A 72 -13.06 23.92 14.43
C LYS A 72 -12.64 23.82 15.89
N SER A 73 -11.53 23.15 16.17
CA SER A 73 -11.02 23.00 17.54
C SER A 73 -10.68 24.35 18.18
N ALA A 74 -10.07 25.26 17.41
CA ALA A 74 -9.76 26.61 17.85
C ALA A 74 -11.03 27.46 18.08
N TRP A 75 -12.04 27.31 17.23
CA TRP A 75 -13.33 27.99 17.39
C TRP A 75 -14.09 27.55 18.65
N VAL A 76 -14.09 26.25 18.96
CA VAL A 76 -14.74 25.72 20.18
C VAL A 76 -14.01 26.16 21.46
N ALA A 77 -12.70 26.40 21.38
CA ALA A 77 -11.89 26.81 22.53
C ALA A 77 -11.94 28.32 22.84
N ALA A 78 -12.53 29.13 21.96
CA ALA A 78 -12.69 30.58 22.09
C ALA A 78 -14.04 30.96 22.73
#